data_AF-A0AA38MG58-F1
#
_entry.id   AF-A0AA38MG58-F1
#
_cell.length_a   1.000
_cell.length_b   1.000
_cell.length_c   1.000
_cell.angle_alpha   90.00
_cell.angle_beta   90.00
_cell.angle_gamma   90.00
#
_symmetry.space_group_name_H-M   'P 1'
#
loop_
_entity.id
_entity.type
_entity.pdbx_description
1 polymer ?
#
loop_
_entity_poly.entity_id
_entity_poly.type
_entity_poly.pdbx_seq_one_letter_code
_entity_poly.pdbx_strand_id
1 'polypeptide(L)'
;MVYSVEQNTFIVMSYYRNGTFVDGAWLYSVAACKQEYLANYPDLEIQETSLEAHIRDVINRFVRTGNVNKGKSSGRPAVSEEVVDDLRERLEQNPQTSLTRLSQQSGVPVTTCHKVVKKRLHMHPYKITTVQQLLPIDPPRRVEYCNWFQNTFHDDGLLDLTFFSDEAWFHLSGYVNSQNFRIWSAENPHVFVETPLHPLKIGV
;
A
#
# COMPACT_ATOMS: atom_id res chain seq x y z
N MET A 1 12.04 -29.39 -0.99
CA MET A 1 10.93 -30.09 -0.32
C MET A 1 10.57 -29.36 0.97
N VAL A 2 9.28 -29.22 1.28
CA VAL A 2 8.82 -28.62 2.55
C VAL A 2 8.39 -29.79 3.44
N TYR A 3 9.11 -30.00 4.55
CA TYR A 3 8.79 -31.05 5.51
C TYR A 3 7.68 -30.59 6.46
N SER A 4 6.70 -31.47 6.69
CA SER A 4 5.57 -31.20 7.57
C SER A 4 5.99 -31.16 9.05
N VAL A 5 5.10 -30.65 9.90
CA VAL A 5 5.35 -30.62 11.35
C VAL A 5 5.43 -32.05 11.90
N GLU A 6 4.58 -32.94 11.40
CA GLU A 6 4.56 -34.35 11.76
C GLU A 6 5.87 -35.04 11.37
N GLN A 7 6.39 -34.77 10.17
CA GLN A 7 7.68 -35.29 9.71
C GLN A 7 8.84 -34.79 10.57
N ASN A 8 8.86 -33.49 10.90
CA ASN A 8 9.91 -32.94 11.77
C ASN A 8 9.81 -33.48 13.20
N THR A 9 8.59 -33.71 13.70
CA THR A 9 8.34 -34.33 15.00
C THR A 9 8.82 -35.78 15.00
N PHE A 10 8.51 -36.52 13.94
CA PHE A 10 9.00 -37.88 13.76
C PHE A 10 10.53 -37.93 13.76
N ILE A 11 11.21 -37.02 13.06
CA ILE A 11 12.67 -36.92 13.05
C ILE A 11 13.22 -36.77 14.48
N VAL A 12 12.66 -35.86 15.28
CA VAL A 12 13.10 -35.69 16.67
C VAL A 12 12.90 -36.98 17.48
N MET A 13 11.69 -37.56 17.42
CA MET A 13 11.35 -38.77 18.17
C MET A 13 12.24 -39.96 17.76
N SER A 14 12.43 -40.16 16.46
CA SER A 14 13.27 -41.21 15.88
C SER A 14 14.74 -41.02 16.27
N TYR A 15 15.27 -39.80 16.19
CA TYR A 15 16.67 -39.53 16.51
C TYR A 15 17.02 -39.88 17.95
N TYR A 16 16.16 -39.51 18.91
CA TYR A 16 16.37 -39.81 20.32
C TYR A 16 16.04 -41.27 20.67
N ARG A 17 15.04 -41.88 20.04
CA ARG A 17 14.68 -43.29 20.25
C ARG A 17 15.80 -44.24 19.80
N ASN A 18 16.51 -43.89 18.74
CA ASN A 18 17.65 -44.68 18.23
C ASN A 18 18.97 -44.40 18.98
N GLY A 19 18.92 -43.67 20.09
CA GLY A 19 20.09 -43.44 20.94
C GLY A 19 20.57 -44.74 21.59
N THR A 20 21.87 -44.98 21.54
CA THR A 20 22.50 -46.10 22.25
C THR A 20 23.33 -45.56 23.43
N PHE A 21 23.27 -46.25 24.56
CA PHE A 21 24.05 -45.89 25.73
C PHE A 21 25.35 -46.71 25.76
N VAL A 22 26.48 -46.04 25.55
CA VAL A 22 27.82 -46.68 25.46
C VAL A 22 28.79 -45.87 26.31
N ASP A 23 29.54 -46.55 27.17
CA ASP A 23 30.59 -45.95 28.03
C ASP A 23 30.13 -44.72 28.84
N GLY A 24 28.89 -44.73 29.33
CA GLY A 24 28.34 -43.65 30.16
C GLY A 24 27.76 -42.46 29.38
N ALA A 25 27.73 -42.51 28.04
CA ALA A 25 27.20 -41.45 27.19
C ALA A 25 26.15 -41.98 26.20
N TRP A 26 25.19 -41.11 25.85
CA TRP A 26 24.24 -41.37 24.77
C TRP A 26 24.88 -41.02 23.42
N LEU A 27 24.91 -42.00 22.52
CA LEU A 27 25.33 -41.83 21.14
C LEU A 27 24.09 -41.86 20.23
N TYR A 28 23.92 -40.81 19.43
CA TYR A 28 22.79 -40.66 18.52
C TYR A 28 23.26 -40.76 17.06
N SER A 29 22.51 -41.49 16.24
CA SER A 29 22.87 -41.76 14.84
C SER A 29 21.88 -41.12 13.87
N VAL A 30 22.37 -40.16 13.08
CA VAL A 30 21.61 -39.58 11.94
C VAL A 30 21.27 -40.67 10.93
N ALA A 31 22.16 -41.65 10.72
CA ALA A 31 21.95 -42.74 9.77
C ALA A 31 20.80 -43.66 10.21
N ALA A 32 20.71 -43.98 11.51
CA ALA A 32 19.61 -44.79 12.05
C ALA A 32 18.27 -44.05 11.91
N CYS A 33 18.24 -42.76 12.26
CA CYS A 33 17.06 -41.92 12.08
C CYS A 33 16.64 -41.81 10.61
N LYS A 34 17.58 -41.66 9.69
CA LYS A 34 17.34 -41.65 8.24
C LYS A 34 16.71 -42.95 7.76
N GLN A 35 17.26 -44.10 8.15
CA GLN A 35 16.72 -45.41 7.76
C GLN A 35 15.28 -45.58 8.24
N GLU A 36 15.01 -45.21 9.49
CA GLU A 36 13.67 -45.28 10.05
C GLU A 36 12.70 -44.30 9.38
N TYR A 37 13.18 -43.10 9.02
CA TYR A 37 12.39 -42.12 8.28
C TYR A 37 12.00 -42.62 6.88
N LEU A 38 12.95 -43.18 6.13
CA LEU A 38 12.69 -43.72 4.78
C LEU A 38 11.74 -44.93 4.84
N ALA A 39 11.81 -45.75 5.89
CA ALA A 39 10.87 -46.85 6.09
C ALA A 39 9.45 -46.36 6.43
N ASN A 40 9.33 -45.27 7.19
CA ASN A 40 8.03 -44.72 7.59
C ASN A 40 7.38 -43.82 6.51
N TYR A 41 8.17 -43.32 5.56
CA TYR A 41 7.71 -42.48 4.45
C TYR A 41 8.25 -42.97 3.09
N PRO A 42 7.86 -44.18 2.64
CA PRO A 42 8.44 -44.81 1.44
C PRO A 42 8.02 -44.14 0.13
N ASP A 43 6.89 -43.45 0.11
CA ASP A 43 6.31 -42.84 -1.11
C ASP A 43 6.92 -41.46 -1.45
N LEU A 44 7.85 -40.95 -0.63
CA LEU A 44 8.48 -39.65 -0.86
C LEU A 44 9.79 -39.81 -1.63
N GLU A 45 9.85 -39.28 -2.85
CA GLU A 45 11.11 -39.14 -3.59
C GLU A 45 11.99 -38.07 -2.92
N ILE A 46 12.86 -38.50 -2.00
CA ILE A 46 13.78 -37.63 -1.25
C ILE A 46 15.22 -37.95 -1.65
N GLN A 47 15.98 -36.92 -2.04
CA GLN A 47 17.42 -37.05 -2.20
C GLN A 47 18.08 -37.27 -0.82
N GLU A 48 18.78 -38.39 -0.65
CA GLU A 48 19.31 -38.82 0.65
C GLU A 48 20.23 -37.78 1.34
N THR A 49 21.09 -37.11 0.57
CA THR A 49 22.00 -36.08 1.08
C THR A 49 21.24 -34.86 1.61
N SER A 50 20.10 -34.53 1.00
CA SER A 50 19.21 -33.47 1.47
C SER A 50 18.47 -33.86 2.75
N LEU A 51 18.20 -35.15 2.99
CA LEU A 51 17.51 -35.62 4.19
C LEU A 51 18.42 -35.55 5.41
N GLU A 52 19.68 -35.98 5.29
CA GLU A 52 20.62 -35.92 6.42
C GLU A 52 20.89 -34.49 6.88
N ALA A 53 21.06 -33.55 5.95
CA ALA A 53 21.21 -32.14 6.27
C ALA A 53 19.97 -31.60 6.99
N HIS A 54 18.77 -31.97 6.51
CA HIS A 54 17.51 -31.58 7.13
C HIS A 54 17.34 -32.17 8.54
N ILE A 55 17.69 -33.44 8.75
CA ILE A 55 17.68 -34.07 10.08
C ILE A 55 18.57 -33.28 11.04
N ARG A 56 19.82 -33.00 10.66
CA ARG A 56 20.75 -32.21 11.48
C ARG A 56 20.17 -30.83 11.81
N ASP A 57 19.58 -30.15 10.83
CA ASP A 57 18.95 -28.85 11.02
C ASP A 57 17.76 -28.87 11.98
N VAL A 58 16.90 -29.90 11.89
CA VAL A 58 15.74 -30.07 12.78
C VAL A 58 16.20 -30.36 14.20
N ILE A 59 17.16 -31.26 14.39
CA ILE A 59 17.69 -31.59 15.73
C ILE A 59 18.38 -30.38 16.35
N ASN A 60 19.27 -29.70 15.63
CA ASN A 60 19.94 -28.49 16.13
C ASN A 60 18.93 -27.39 16.49
N ARG A 61 17.86 -27.24 15.70
CA ARG A 61 16.77 -26.31 16.00
C ARG A 61 16.02 -26.72 17.26
N PHE A 62 15.66 -27.99 17.39
CA PHE A 62 14.97 -28.53 18.55
C PHE A 62 15.79 -28.35 19.83
N VAL A 63 17.09 -28.68 19.80
CA VAL A 63 18.00 -28.48 20.95
C VAL A 63 18.11 -27.01 21.33
N ARG A 64 18.16 -26.10 20.36
CA ARG A 64 18.33 -24.66 20.62
C ARG A 64 17.04 -23.98 21.10
N THR A 65 15.88 -24.34 20.56
CA THR A 65 14.64 -23.58 20.77
C THR A 65 13.48 -24.41 21.34
N GLY A 66 13.65 -25.71 21.55
CA GLY A 66 12.58 -26.63 21.95
C GLY A 66 11.48 -26.81 20.90
N ASN A 67 11.70 -26.37 19.66
CA ASN A 67 10.67 -26.33 18.62
C ASN A 67 11.18 -26.93 17.32
N VAL A 68 10.34 -27.74 16.68
CA VAL A 68 10.62 -28.35 15.38
C VAL A 68 10.39 -27.39 14.22
N ASN A 69 9.52 -26.38 14.42
CA ASN A 69 9.18 -25.40 13.41
C ASN A 69 10.21 -24.29 13.31
N LYS A 70 10.41 -23.78 12.10
CA LYS A 70 11.17 -22.54 11.89
C LYS A 70 10.40 -21.39 12.58
N GLY A 71 11.11 -20.62 13.40
CA GLY A 71 10.56 -19.42 14.01
C GLY A 71 10.17 -18.36 12.98
N LYS A 72 9.46 -17.32 13.42
CA LYS A 72 9.17 -16.17 12.56
C LYS A 72 10.49 -15.52 12.15
N SER A 73 10.68 -15.30 10.85
CA SER A 73 11.75 -14.43 10.36
C SER A 73 11.48 -13.01 10.85
N SER A 74 12.55 -12.25 11.13
CA SER A 74 12.48 -10.82 11.47
C SER A 74 11.84 -9.98 10.36
N GLY A 75 11.69 -10.54 9.16
CA GLY A 75 11.08 -9.88 8.02
C GLY A 75 11.97 -8.79 7.45
N ARG A 76 11.40 -7.99 6.55
CA ARG A 76 12.08 -6.84 5.96
C ARG A 76 12.14 -5.70 6.98
N PRO A 77 13.30 -5.03 7.16
CA PRO A 77 13.40 -3.87 8.04
C PRO A 77 12.37 -2.79 7.68
N ALA A 78 11.81 -2.14 8.70
CA ALA A 78 10.96 -0.98 8.54
C ALA A 78 11.77 0.22 8.03
N VAL A 79 11.07 1.18 7.43
CA VAL A 79 11.65 2.50 7.09
C VAL A 79 11.96 3.22 8.41
N SER A 80 13.12 3.88 8.49
CA SER A 80 13.52 4.66 9.67
C SER A 80 12.62 5.87 9.86
N GLU A 81 12.45 6.32 11.10
CA GLU A 81 11.62 7.50 11.41
C GLU A 81 12.24 8.78 10.84
N GLU A 82 13.57 8.89 10.76
CA GLU A 82 14.26 10.01 10.09
C GLU A 82 13.78 10.20 8.63
N VAL A 83 13.59 9.10 7.90
CA VAL A 83 13.08 9.13 6.52
C VAL A 83 11.61 9.49 6.49
N VAL A 84 10.83 9.04 7.48
CA VAL A 84 9.40 9.41 7.59
C VAL A 84 9.26 10.91 7.83
N ASP A 85 10.11 11.47 8.69
CA ASP A 85 10.12 12.89 9.05
C ASP A 85 10.57 13.77 7.88
N ASP A 86 11.63 13.40 7.16
CA ASP A 86 12.06 14.10 5.93
C ASP A 86 10.95 14.12 4.86
N LEU A 87 10.26 12.99 4.66
CA LEU A 87 9.14 12.93 3.72
C LEU A 87 7.94 13.77 4.18
N ARG A 88 7.68 13.86 5.49
CA ARG A 88 6.63 14.71 6.05
C ARG A 88 6.95 16.18 5.81
N GLU A 89 8.15 16.62 6.19
CA GLU A 89 8.57 18.02 6.07
C GLU A 89 8.48 18.52 4.62
N ARG A 90 8.96 17.73 3.65
CA ARG A 90 8.88 18.07 2.23
C ARG A 90 7.45 18.23 1.73
N LEU A 91 6.55 17.37 2.19
CA LEU A 91 5.13 17.44 1.82
C LEU A 91 4.42 18.60 2.52
N GLU A 92 4.79 18.94 3.75
CA GLU A 92 4.26 20.12 4.44
C GLU A 92 4.72 21.42 3.76
N GLN A 93 5.99 21.48 3.33
CA GLN A 93 6.52 22.62 2.58
C GLN A 93 5.90 22.75 1.19
N ASN A 94 5.66 21.63 0.49
CA ASN A 94 5.03 21.64 -0.82
C ASN A 94 4.06 20.46 -0.99
N PRO A 95 2.79 20.63 -0.55
CA PRO A 95 1.76 19.59 -0.59
C PRO A 95 1.39 19.09 -1.98
N GLN A 96 1.72 19.87 -3.02
CA GLN A 96 1.40 19.58 -4.42
C GLN A 96 2.44 18.67 -5.09
N THR A 97 3.49 18.30 -4.35
CA THR A 97 4.57 17.46 -4.85
C THR A 97 4.06 16.07 -5.19
N SER A 98 4.32 15.61 -6.43
CA SER A 98 4.03 14.23 -6.82
C SER A 98 4.93 13.25 -6.05
N LEU A 99 4.45 12.03 -5.80
CA LEU A 99 5.27 11.02 -5.11
C LEU A 99 6.53 10.64 -5.89
N THR A 100 6.51 10.76 -7.22
CA THR A 100 7.70 10.58 -8.07
C THR A 100 8.73 11.68 -7.81
N ARG A 101 8.29 12.94 -7.73
CA ARG A 101 9.18 14.06 -7.41
C ARG A 101 9.68 13.97 -5.97
N LEU A 102 8.82 13.59 -5.02
CA LEU A 102 9.19 13.36 -3.62
C LEU A 102 10.28 12.28 -3.50
N SER A 103 10.15 11.20 -4.27
CA SER A 103 11.13 10.13 -4.37
C SER A 103 12.47 10.61 -4.91
N GLN A 104 12.47 11.43 -5.96
CA GLN A 104 13.69 12.03 -6.51
C GLN A 104 14.37 12.96 -5.52
N GLN A 105 13.59 13.72 -4.74
CA GLN A 105 14.10 14.69 -3.77
C GLN A 105 14.69 14.05 -2.51
N SER A 106 14.09 12.96 -2.03
CA SER A 106 14.51 12.24 -0.81
C SER A 106 15.46 11.07 -1.08
N GLY A 107 15.60 10.63 -2.33
CA GLY A 107 16.32 9.40 -2.70
C GLY A 107 15.60 8.11 -2.29
N VAL A 108 14.38 8.20 -1.75
CA VAL A 108 13.58 7.06 -1.31
C VAL A 108 12.79 6.51 -2.49
N PRO A 109 12.69 5.18 -2.69
CA PRO A 109 11.88 4.62 -3.78
C PRO A 109 10.41 5.07 -3.72
N VAL A 110 9.80 5.35 -4.88
CA VAL A 110 8.40 5.81 -5.01
C VAL A 110 7.42 4.91 -4.25
N THR A 111 7.61 3.59 -4.30
CA THR A 111 6.76 2.62 -3.61
C THR A 111 6.85 2.74 -2.09
N THR A 112 8.02 3.10 -1.56
CA THR A 112 8.23 3.38 -0.15
C THR A 112 7.61 4.72 0.23
N CYS A 113 7.81 5.77 -0.57
CA CYS A 113 7.13 7.06 -0.38
C CYS A 113 5.62 6.88 -0.28
N HIS A 114 5.02 6.14 -1.22
CA HIS A 114 3.59 5.86 -1.21
C HIS A 114 3.14 5.13 0.06
N LYS A 115 3.92 4.16 0.55
CA LYS A 115 3.60 3.43 1.80
C LYS A 115 3.70 4.36 3.01
N VAL A 116 4.75 5.17 3.09
CA VAL A 116 4.96 6.11 4.21
C VAL A 116 3.85 7.15 4.24
N VAL A 117 3.61 7.85 3.13
CA VAL A 117 2.59 8.91 3.04
C VAL A 117 1.20 8.39 3.40
N LYS A 118 0.81 7.22 2.89
CA LYS A 118 -0.54 6.68 3.14
C LYS A 118 -0.69 5.97 4.49
N LYS A 119 0.31 5.23 4.95
CA LYS A 119 0.19 4.34 6.14
C LYS A 119 0.81 4.90 7.41
N ARG A 120 1.81 5.79 7.30
CA ARG A 120 2.51 6.39 8.45
C ARG A 120 2.07 7.83 8.67
N LEU A 121 1.95 8.61 7.59
CA LEU A 121 1.54 10.02 7.66
C LEU A 121 0.03 10.22 7.57
N HIS A 122 -0.72 9.17 7.18
CA HIS A 122 -2.17 9.22 6.98
C HIS A 122 -2.63 10.36 6.06
N MET A 123 -1.80 10.70 5.07
CA MET A 123 -2.14 11.73 4.09
C MET A 123 -2.84 11.11 2.87
N HIS A 124 -3.76 11.90 2.31
CA HIS A 124 -4.58 11.55 1.16
C HIS A 124 -4.39 12.57 0.03
N PRO A 125 -4.47 12.13 -1.24
CA PRO A 125 -4.38 13.04 -2.38
C PRO A 125 -5.76 13.64 -2.68
N TYR A 126 -5.95 14.91 -2.35
CA TYR A 126 -7.15 15.67 -2.67
C TYR A 126 -7.03 16.32 -4.05
N LYS A 127 -8.12 16.29 -4.83
CA LYS A 127 -8.20 17.06 -6.08
C LYS A 127 -8.47 18.51 -5.75
N ILE A 128 -7.82 19.43 -6.46
CA ILE A 128 -8.29 20.81 -6.50
C ILE A 128 -9.63 20.85 -7.23
N THR A 129 -10.57 21.60 -6.65
CA THR A 129 -11.82 21.95 -7.32
C THR A 129 -11.62 23.24 -8.11
N THR A 130 -11.94 23.21 -9.39
CA THR A 130 -12.01 24.44 -10.19
C THR A 130 -13.44 24.97 -10.11
N VAL A 131 -13.61 26.21 -9.66
CA VAL A 131 -14.93 26.87 -9.59
C VAL A 131 -14.94 28.12 -10.45
N GLN A 132 -16.13 28.55 -10.87
CA GLN A 132 -16.28 29.82 -11.55
C GLN A 132 -15.96 30.96 -10.57
N GLN A 133 -15.15 31.92 -11.00
CA GLN A 133 -14.90 33.15 -10.25
C GLN A 133 -16.21 33.95 -10.16
N LEU A 134 -16.59 34.33 -8.93
CA LEU A 134 -17.73 35.19 -8.68
C LEU A 134 -17.26 36.62 -8.45
N LEU A 135 -17.89 37.57 -9.14
CA LEU A 135 -17.73 39.00 -8.89
C LEU A 135 -18.65 39.42 -7.73
N PRO A 136 -18.36 40.52 -7.02
CA PRO A 136 -19.20 40.98 -5.90
C PRO A 136 -20.68 41.20 -6.24
N ILE A 137 -21.00 41.44 -7.52
CA ILE A 137 -22.37 41.63 -8.01
C ILE A 137 -23.11 40.32 -8.28
N ASP A 138 -22.40 39.18 -8.38
CA ASP A 138 -22.98 37.90 -8.78
C ASP A 138 -23.81 37.24 -7.67
N PRO A 139 -23.38 37.21 -6.39
CA PRO A 139 -24.18 36.59 -5.33
C PRO A 139 -25.63 37.11 -5.25
N PRO A 140 -25.93 38.42 -5.20
CA PRO A 140 -27.31 38.89 -5.14
C PRO A 140 -28.11 38.53 -6.40
N ARG A 141 -27.52 38.66 -7.59
CA ARG A 141 -28.17 38.28 -8.86
C ARG A 141 -28.50 36.80 -8.94
N ARG A 142 -27.60 35.95 -8.45
CA ARG A 142 -27.81 34.50 -8.42
C ARG A 142 -28.93 34.13 -7.47
N VAL A 143 -28.99 34.75 -6.28
CA VAL A 143 -30.08 34.53 -5.33
C VAL A 143 -31.42 35.00 -5.90
N GLU A 144 -31.47 36.18 -6.52
CA GLU A 144 -32.66 36.69 -7.20
C GLU A 144 -33.14 35.73 -8.30
N TYR A 145 -32.22 35.26 -9.15
CA TYR A 145 -32.53 34.28 -10.18
C TYR A 145 -33.05 32.96 -9.58
N CYS A 146 -32.40 32.42 -8.55
CA CYS A 146 -32.85 31.20 -7.88
C CYS A 146 -34.25 31.35 -7.29
N ASN A 147 -34.55 32.48 -6.66
CA ASN A 147 -35.88 32.77 -6.12
C ASN A 147 -36.91 32.91 -7.24
N TRP A 148 -36.58 33.63 -8.33
CA TRP A 148 -37.44 33.74 -9.50
C TRP A 148 -37.71 32.37 -10.14
N PHE A 149 -36.67 31.56 -10.32
CA PHE A 149 -36.77 30.23 -10.90
C PHE A 149 -37.65 29.32 -10.04
N GLN A 150 -37.40 29.26 -8.73
CA GLN A 150 -38.22 28.45 -7.82
C GLN A 150 -39.69 28.86 -7.82
N ASN A 151 -39.99 30.17 -7.88
CA ASN A 151 -41.37 30.66 -7.90
C ASN A 151 -42.07 30.48 -9.26
N THR A 152 -41.30 30.49 -10.36
CA THR A 152 -41.85 30.40 -11.73
C THR A 152 -42.07 28.96 -12.17
N PHE A 153 -41.24 28.02 -11.70
CA PHE A 153 -41.27 26.62 -12.15
C PHE A 153 -41.84 25.67 -11.08
N HIS A 154 -42.58 26.19 -10.09
CA HIS A 154 -43.06 25.39 -8.96
C HIS A 154 -44.17 24.38 -9.34
N ASP A 155 -44.91 24.59 -10.44
CA ASP A 155 -46.04 23.73 -10.84
C ASP A 155 -46.33 23.69 -12.37
N ASP A 156 -45.43 24.21 -13.20
CA ASP A 156 -45.70 24.40 -14.64
C ASP A 156 -44.92 23.43 -15.55
N GLY A 157 -45.61 22.88 -16.55
CA GLY A 157 -45.03 22.11 -17.69
C GLY A 157 -44.09 22.93 -18.59
N LEU A 158 -43.66 24.11 -18.13
CA LEU A 158 -42.69 24.98 -18.78
C LEU A 158 -41.28 24.38 -18.76
N LEU A 159 -40.90 23.63 -17.72
CA LEU A 159 -39.64 22.87 -17.73
C LEU A 159 -39.64 21.81 -18.83
N ASP A 160 -40.79 21.17 -19.08
CA ASP A 160 -40.94 20.17 -20.16
C ASP A 160 -40.81 20.78 -21.56
N LEU A 161 -40.96 22.10 -21.66
CA LEU A 161 -40.80 22.88 -22.90
C LEU A 161 -39.48 23.70 -22.92
N THR A 162 -38.65 23.59 -21.90
CA THR A 162 -37.39 24.32 -21.79
C THR A 162 -36.23 23.46 -22.28
N PHE A 163 -35.47 23.99 -23.24
CA PHE A 163 -34.25 23.35 -23.73
C PHE A 163 -33.03 24.14 -23.29
N PHE A 164 -32.10 23.46 -22.62
CA PHE A 164 -30.79 24.00 -22.29
C PHE A 164 -29.79 23.59 -23.37
N SER A 165 -29.04 24.56 -23.86
CA SER A 165 -27.86 24.31 -24.70
C SER A 165 -26.66 24.99 -24.06
N ASP A 166 -25.48 24.43 -24.30
CA ASP A 166 -24.22 24.98 -23.83
C ASP A 166 -23.18 24.86 -24.94
N GLU A 167 -22.20 25.77 -24.93
CA GLU A 167 -21.08 25.78 -25.86
C GLU A 167 -19.80 25.44 -25.11
N ALA A 168 -19.14 24.35 -25.51
CA ALA A 168 -17.86 23.96 -24.95
C ALA A 168 -16.71 24.54 -25.79
N TRP A 169 -15.83 25.32 -25.15
CA TRP A 169 -14.61 25.85 -25.76
C TRP A 169 -13.40 24.99 -25.40
N PHE A 170 -12.60 24.63 -26.41
CA PHE A 170 -11.31 23.98 -26.20
C PHE A 170 -10.20 25.03 -26.19
N HIS A 171 -9.52 25.18 -25.06
CA HIS A 171 -8.46 26.17 -24.88
C HIS A 171 -7.08 25.55 -25.15
N LEU A 172 -6.21 26.29 -25.85
CA LEU A 172 -4.82 25.88 -26.13
C LEU A 172 -3.85 26.21 -24.99
N SER A 173 -4.19 27.16 -24.12
CA SER A 173 -3.43 27.47 -22.91
C SER A 173 -3.82 26.51 -21.79
N GLY A 174 -2.82 25.88 -21.16
CA GLY A 174 -2.99 24.86 -20.14
C GLY A 174 -3.74 25.39 -18.93
N TYR A 175 -5.00 24.98 -18.78
CA TYR A 175 -5.75 25.14 -17.55
C TYR A 175 -5.12 24.35 -16.41
N VAL A 176 -5.50 24.67 -15.17
CA VAL A 176 -5.30 23.78 -14.03
C VAL A 176 -5.85 22.41 -14.41
N ASN A 177 -4.97 21.45 -14.67
CA ASN A 177 -5.34 20.08 -14.95
C ASN A 177 -5.77 19.45 -13.61
N SER A 178 -7.06 19.58 -13.29
CA SER A 178 -7.66 19.06 -12.05
C SER A 178 -7.49 17.55 -11.88
N GLN A 179 -7.17 16.82 -12.97
CA GLN A 179 -6.88 15.40 -12.90
C GLN A 179 -5.48 15.12 -12.31
N ASN A 180 -4.50 15.95 -12.66
CA ASN A 180 -3.10 15.82 -12.24
C ASN A 180 -2.76 16.66 -11.01
N PHE A 181 -3.55 17.67 -10.70
CA PHE A 181 -3.31 18.53 -9.56
C PHE A 181 -3.84 17.90 -8.27
N ARG A 182 -2.92 17.38 -7.46
CA ARG A 182 -3.22 16.72 -6.19
C ARG A 182 -2.52 17.42 -5.04
N ILE A 183 -3.23 17.59 -3.95
CA ILE A 183 -2.69 18.10 -2.69
C ILE A 183 -2.69 16.95 -1.69
N TRP A 184 -1.52 16.61 -1.16
CA TRP A 184 -1.39 15.67 -0.06
C TRP A 184 -1.66 16.37 1.27
N SER A 185 -2.64 15.87 2.01
CA SER A 185 -2.98 16.39 3.33
C SER A 185 -3.63 15.29 4.17
N ALA A 186 -3.55 15.38 5.49
CA ALA A 186 -4.28 14.48 6.40
C ALA A 186 -5.80 14.75 6.36
N GLU A 187 -6.17 16.03 6.24
CA GLU A 187 -7.55 16.50 6.15
C GLU A 187 -7.81 17.20 4.81
N ASN A 188 -9.07 17.28 4.39
CA ASN A 188 -9.42 17.95 3.14
C ASN A 188 -9.13 19.45 3.26
N PRO A 189 -8.20 20.01 2.48
CA PRO A 189 -7.82 21.41 2.62
C PRO A 189 -8.83 22.38 1.96
N HIS A 190 -9.91 21.86 1.35
CA HIS A 190 -10.94 22.64 0.67
C HIS A 190 -10.38 23.64 -0.35
N VAL A 191 -9.25 23.29 -0.99
CA VAL A 191 -8.59 24.16 -1.95
C VAL A 191 -9.35 24.17 -3.26
N PHE A 192 -9.73 25.36 -3.68
CA PHE A 192 -10.30 25.61 -4.98
C PHE A 192 -9.53 26.71 -5.71
N VAL A 193 -9.62 26.68 -7.03
CA VAL A 193 -9.10 27.74 -7.89
C VAL A 193 -10.28 28.34 -8.62
N GLU A 194 -10.40 29.66 -8.53
CA GLU A 194 -11.38 30.40 -9.28
C GLU A 194 -10.88 30.64 -10.71
N THR A 195 -11.69 30.24 -11.68
CA THR A 195 -11.43 30.51 -13.10
C THR A 195 -12.42 31.54 -13.62
N PRO A 196 -11.97 32.58 -14.34
CA PRO A 196 -12.86 33.57 -14.91
C PRO A 196 -13.80 32.93 -15.92
N LEU A 197 -15.05 33.41 -15.97
CA LEU A 197 -16.07 32.93 -16.92
C LEU A 197 -15.64 33.10 -18.38
N HIS A 198 -14.92 34.19 -18.66
CA HIS A 198 -14.42 34.51 -19.99
C HIS A 198 -12.89 34.68 -19.93
N PRO A 199 -12.11 33.60 -20.04
CA PRO A 199 -10.65 33.70 -20.12
C PRO A 199 -10.24 34.48 -21.38
N LEU A 200 -9.09 35.17 -21.33
CA LEU A 200 -8.50 35.81 -22.51
C LEU A 200 -8.28 34.77 -23.62
N LYS A 201 -8.96 34.96 -24.75
CA LYS A 201 -8.81 34.14 -25.96
C LYS A 201 -7.89 34.88 -26.93
N ILE A 202 -6.88 34.20 -27.48
CA ILE A 202 -6.11 34.72 -28.62
C ILE A 202 -6.84 34.25 -29.87
N GLY A 203 -7.33 35.20 -30.68
CA GLY A 203 -8.05 34.90 -31.91
C GLY A 203 -7.12 34.44 -33.04
N VAL A 204 -7.64 33.56 -33.89
CA VAL A 204 -7.24 33.44 -35.30
C VAL A 204 -8.25 34.24 -36.12
#